data_AF-A0A7X5SBJ5-F1
#
_entry.id   AF-A0A7X5SBJ5-F1
#
_cell.length_a   1.000
_cell.length_b   1.000
_cell.length_c   1.000
_cell.angle_alpha   90.00
_cell.angle_beta   90.00
_cell.angle_gamma   90.00
#
_symmetry.space_group_name_H-M   'P 1'
#
loop_
_entity.id
_entity.type
_entity.pdbx_description
1 polymer ?
#
loop_
_entity_poly.entity_id
_entity_poly.type
_entity_poly.pdbx_seq_one_letter_code
_entity_poly.pdbx_strand_id
1 'polypeptide(L)'
;RGLPITHVFFCTWTRRDTERENVEANGAMMRHLCEALSDAPLQHMALVTGTKHYLGAFENYGSGKAETPFRESEPRQPGENFYYTLEDLLFAHAEQHGFGWSVHRSHTMIGMANGSNAMNMGVTLAVYASLCKHTGQPFVFPGSQAQWNSLTDLTDAGLLGKQLAWAGLS
;
A
#
# COMPACT_ATOMS: atom_id res chain seq x y z
N ARG A 1 -8.15 2.15 32.18
CA ARG A 1 -7.35 2.86 31.15
C ARG A 1 -6.67 1.77 30.32
N GLY A 2 -6.74 1.84 28.99
CA GLY A 2 -6.11 0.85 28.10
C GLY A 2 -4.58 0.91 28.20
N LEU A 3 -3.91 -0.09 27.63
CA LEU A 3 -2.45 -0.07 27.47
C LEU A 3 -2.03 1.12 26.59
N PRO A 4 -0.86 1.75 26.83
CA PRO A 4 -0.37 2.83 26.00
C PRO A 4 -0.09 2.33 24.57
N ILE A 5 -0.36 3.18 23.58
CA ILE A 5 -0.04 2.90 22.18
C ILE A 5 1.45 3.15 21.99
N THR A 6 2.20 2.11 21.59
CA THR A 6 3.64 2.18 21.31
C THR A 6 3.97 1.94 19.85
N HIS A 7 3.11 1.23 19.11
CA HIS A 7 3.33 0.90 17.71
C HIS A 7 2.09 1.22 16.88
N VAL A 8 2.31 1.80 15.70
CA VAL A 8 1.25 2.17 14.77
C VAL A 8 1.53 1.51 13.42
N PHE A 9 0.51 0.86 12.84
CA PHE A 9 0.59 0.26 11.51
C PHE A 9 -0.43 0.93 10.58
N PHE A 10 0.03 1.91 9.80
CA PHE A 10 -0.81 2.65 8.86
C PHE A 10 -0.97 1.86 7.55
N CYS A 11 -2.06 1.11 7.47
CA CYS A 11 -2.35 0.17 6.37
C CYS A 11 -3.64 0.53 5.61
N THR A 12 -3.94 1.83 5.47
CA THR A 12 -5.19 2.31 4.87
C THR A 12 -4.94 3.46 3.90
N TRP A 13 -5.90 3.70 3.01
CA TRP A 13 -5.93 4.83 2.10
C TRP A 13 -7.38 5.11 1.67
N THR A 14 -7.62 6.27 1.06
CA THR A 14 -8.88 6.60 0.41
C THR A 14 -8.64 7.01 -1.03
N ARG A 15 -9.51 6.53 -1.94
CA ARG A 15 -9.50 6.93 -3.35
C ARG A 15 -10.25 8.24 -3.55
N ARG A 16 -9.67 9.12 -4.35
CA ARG A 16 -10.26 10.33 -4.93
C ARG A 16 -10.13 10.33 -6.45
N ASP A 17 -10.76 11.29 -7.10
CA ASP A 17 -10.85 11.34 -8.56
C ASP A 17 -9.54 11.80 -9.21
N THR A 18 -8.79 12.67 -8.54
CA THR A 18 -7.47 13.15 -8.99
C THR A 18 -6.35 12.81 -8.01
N GLU A 19 -5.11 12.69 -8.48
CA GLU A 19 -3.96 12.44 -7.58
C GLU A 19 -3.76 13.58 -6.57
N ARG A 20 -4.03 14.84 -6.96
CA ARG A 20 -4.02 16.00 -6.06
C ARG A 20 -4.99 15.85 -4.88
N GLU A 21 -6.22 15.42 -5.15
CA GLU A 21 -7.20 15.15 -4.10
C GLU A 21 -6.81 13.92 -3.26
N ASN A 22 -6.16 12.92 -3.87
CA ASN A 22 -5.60 11.80 -3.12
C ASN A 22 -4.51 12.27 -2.15
N VAL A 23 -3.62 13.17 -2.57
CA VAL A 23 -2.59 13.79 -1.72
C VAL A 23 -3.25 14.51 -0.54
N GLU A 24 -4.27 15.34 -0.81
CA GLU A 24 -4.98 16.07 0.23
C GLU A 24 -5.66 15.13 1.23
N ALA A 25 -6.47 14.20 0.73
CA ALA A 25 -7.29 13.33 1.58
C ALA A 25 -6.45 12.33 2.39
N ASN A 26 -5.48 11.66 1.76
CA ASN A 26 -4.62 10.69 2.46
C ASN A 26 -3.64 11.41 3.39
N GLY A 27 -3.10 12.56 2.99
CA GLY A 27 -2.28 13.40 3.86
C GLY A 27 -3.05 13.88 5.10
N ALA A 28 -4.32 14.26 4.96
CA ALA A 28 -5.16 14.64 6.10
C ALA A 28 -5.38 13.47 7.06
N MET A 29 -5.64 12.25 6.55
CA MET A 29 -5.78 11.06 7.40
C MET A 29 -4.52 10.81 8.24
N MET A 30 -3.34 10.92 7.63
CA MET A 30 -2.06 10.75 8.33
C MET A 30 -1.82 11.86 9.36
N ARG A 31 -2.05 13.13 8.99
CA ARG A 31 -1.91 14.27 9.91
C ARG A 31 -2.79 14.12 11.15
N HIS A 32 -4.07 13.81 10.96
CA HIS A 32 -4.99 13.64 12.08
C HIS A 32 -4.56 12.50 13.01
N LEU A 33 -3.99 11.41 12.46
CA LEU A 33 -3.46 10.33 13.27
C LEU A 33 -2.23 10.78 14.08
N CYS A 34 -1.26 11.43 13.44
CA CYS A 34 -0.06 11.94 14.11
C CYS A 34 -0.43 12.97 15.21
N GLU A 35 -1.35 13.89 14.93
CA GLU A 35 -1.84 14.87 15.90
C GLU A 35 -2.50 14.19 17.11
N ALA A 36 -3.37 13.21 16.86
CA ALA A 36 -4.06 12.47 17.91
C ALA A 36 -3.13 11.60 18.78
N LEU A 37 -1.95 11.25 18.28
CA LEU A 37 -0.94 10.44 18.97
C LEU A 37 0.28 11.24 19.44
N SER A 38 0.24 12.57 19.38
CA SER A 38 1.36 13.45 19.73
C SER A 38 1.89 13.25 21.17
N ASP A 39 1.02 12.91 22.12
CA ASP A 39 1.38 12.61 23.52
C ASP A 39 1.56 11.11 23.79
N ALA A 40 1.41 10.25 22.79
CA ALA A 40 1.58 8.81 22.96
C ALA A 40 3.07 8.45 23.03
N PRO A 41 3.46 7.46 23.86
CA PRO A 41 4.85 7.00 23.95
C PRO A 41 5.19 6.08 22.77
N LEU A 42 5.07 6.61 21.55
CA LEU A 42 5.36 5.88 20.32
C LEU A 42 6.83 5.45 20.28
N GLN A 43 7.04 4.20 19.89
CA GLN A 43 8.34 3.59 19.64
C GLN A 43 8.55 3.37 18.15
N HIS A 44 7.47 3.02 17.41
CA HIS A 44 7.55 2.80 15.98
C HIS A 44 6.26 3.13 15.23
N MET A 45 6.38 3.67 14.02
CA MET A 45 5.28 3.77 13.06
C MET A 45 5.66 3.16 11.71
N ALA A 46 4.89 2.17 11.29
CA ALA A 46 5.04 1.51 10.00
C ALA A 46 3.97 2.00 9.02
N LEU A 47 4.38 2.33 7.80
CA LEU A 47 3.52 2.79 6.71
C LEU A 47 3.53 1.78 5.56
N VAL A 48 2.35 1.33 5.14
CA VAL A 48 2.20 0.55 3.90
C VAL A 48 1.87 1.47 2.74
N THR A 49 2.70 1.45 1.71
CA THR A 49 2.46 2.10 0.41
C THR A 49 2.37 1.04 -0.68
N GLY A 50 3.07 1.20 -1.81
CA GLY A 50 3.10 0.17 -2.85
C GLY A 50 3.91 0.54 -4.07
N THR A 51 3.87 -0.32 -5.09
CA THR A 51 4.70 -0.19 -6.30
C THR A 51 4.42 1.04 -7.16
N LYS A 52 3.29 1.76 -6.95
CA LYS A 52 3.10 3.11 -7.50
C LYS A 52 4.20 4.09 -7.10
N HIS A 53 4.98 3.81 -6.05
CA HIS A 53 6.18 4.59 -5.72
C HIS A 53 7.15 4.65 -6.92
N TYR A 54 7.31 3.54 -7.64
CA TYR A 54 8.24 3.41 -8.77
C TYR A 54 7.57 3.71 -10.12
N LEU A 55 6.25 3.55 -10.18
CA LEU A 55 5.45 3.66 -11.42
C LEU A 55 4.73 4.99 -11.60
N GLY A 56 4.72 5.84 -10.56
CA GLY A 56 3.98 7.10 -10.55
C GLY A 56 2.49 6.95 -10.18
N ALA A 57 1.79 8.10 -10.20
CA ALA A 57 0.35 8.19 -9.97
C ALA A 57 -0.46 7.33 -10.94
N PHE A 58 -1.75 7.08 -10.64
CA PHE A 58 -2.61 6.32 -11.58
C PHE A 58 -2.72 7.01 -12.94
N GLU A 59 -2.72 8.35 -12.96
CA GLU A 59 -2.76 9.17 -14.16
C GLU A 59 -1.50 9.03 -15.03
N ASN A 60 -0.36 8.68 -14.42
CA ASN A 60 0.93 8.47 -15.10
C ASN A 60 1.34 6.99 -15.16
N TYR A 61 0.43 6.07 -14.82
CA TYR A 61 0.74 4.65 -14.73
C TYR A 61 1.09 4.10 -16.12
N GLY A 62 2.37 3.75 -16.32
CA GLY A 62 2.88 3.20 -17.59
C GLY A 62 3.33 4.23 -18.63
N SER A 63 3.40 5.53 -18.29
CA SER A 63 3.93 6.56 -19.20
C SER A 63 5.46 6.70 -19.14
N GLY A 64 6.12 6.05 -18.17
CA GLY A 64 7.58 6.05 -17.99
C GLY A 64 8.25 4.70 -18.26
N LYS A 65 9.55 4.72 -18.57
CA LYS A 65 10.41 3.52 -18.62
C LYS A 65 10.82 3.14 -17.20
N ALA A 66 9.94 2.46 -16.48
CA ALA A 66 10.29 1.89 -15.19
C ALA A 66 11.10 0.59 -15.43
N GLU A 67 12.38 0.59 -15.08
CA GLU A 67 13.24 -0.60 -15.18
C GLU A 67 12.98 -1.52 -13.99
N THR A 68 12.73 -2.79 -14.25
CA THR A 68 12.58 -3.82 -13.21
C THR A 68 13.86 -4.64 -13.12
N PRO A 69 14.26 -5.10 -11.92
CA PRO A 69 13.54 -5.02 -10.64
C PRO A 69 13.66 -3.63 -9.98
N PHE A 70 12.57 -3.17 -9.37
CA PHE A 70 12.58 -1.92 -8.59
C PHE A 70 13.45 -2.06 -7.34
N ARG A 71 14.14 -0.98 -6.98
CA ARG A 71 14.98 -0.90 -5.78
C ARG A 71 14.54 0.28 -4.92
N GLU A 72 14.63 0.14 -3.60
CA GLU A 72 14.23 1.19 -2.66
C GLU A 72 15.09 2.46 -2.76
N SER A 73 16.31 2.32 -3.29
CA SER A 73 17.24 3.41 -3.57
C SER A 73 16.89 4.24 -4.82
N GLU A 74 15.92 3.79 -5.63
CA GLU A 74 15.46 4.56 -6.78
C GLU A 74 14.87 5.91 -6.33
N PRO A 75 15.13 7.01 -7.06
CA PRO A 75 14.56 8.29 -6.72
C PRO A 75 13.04 8.31 -6.91
N ARG A 76 12.36 9.20 -6.18
CA ARG A 76 10.95 9.51 -6.40
C ARG A 76 10.73 9.92 -7.85
N GLN A 77 9.68 9.38 -8.46
CA GLN A 77 9.25 9.80 -9.81
C GLN A 77 8.71 11.24 -9.77
N PRO A 78 8.89 12.02 -10.84
CA PRO A 78 8.33 13.37 -10.92
C PRO A 78 6.79 13.36 -10.88
N GLY A 79 6.22 14.42 -10.33
CA GLY A 79 4.78 14.60 -10.20
C GLY A 79 4.25 14.28 -8.80
N GLU A 80 2.94 14.47 -8.64
CA GLU A 80 2.25 14.18 -7.39
C GLU A 80 2.12 12.67 -7.17
N ASN A 81 2.29 12.24 -5.92
CA ASN A 81 1.99 10.88 -5.48
C ASN A 81 1.68 10.93 -4.00
N PHE A 82 0.48 10.52 -3.60
CA PHE A 82 0.10 10.59 -2.18
C PHE A 82 1.01 9.75 -1.27
N TYR A 83 1.71 8.74 -1.80
CA TYR A 83 2.72 7.99 -1.04
C TYR A 83 3.86 8.87 -0.56
N TYR A 84 4.32 9.83 -1.37
CA TYR A 84 5.39 10.74 -0.99
C TYR A 84 4.94 11.64 0.15
N THR A 85 3.70 12.13 0.08
CA THR A 85 3.10 12.91 1.18
C THR A 85 2.99 12.11 2.47
N LEU A 86 2.59 10.84 2.41
CA LEU A 86 2.54 9.97 3.58
C LEU A 86 3.93 9.71 4.16
N GLU A 87 4.93 9.46 3.32
CA GLU A 87 6.34 9.31 3.73
C GLU A 87 6.84 10.59 4.43
N ASP A 88 6.65 11.76 3.81
CA ASP A 88 7.15 13.03 4.35
C ASP A 88 6.51 13.37 5.71
N LEU A 89 5.21 13.11 5.87
CA LEU A 89 4.50 13.29 7.14
C LEU A 89 4.98 12.30 8.22
N LEU A 90 5.23 11.04 7.84
CA LEU A 90 5.78 10.03 8.74
C LEU A 90 7.17 10.45 9.23
N PHE A 91 8.06 10.84 8.31
CA PHE A 91 9.44 11.19 8.64
C PHE A 91 9.50 12.41 9.55
N ALA A 92 8.74 13.46 9.23
CA ALA A 92 8.69 14.66 10.05
C ALA A 92 8.16 14.37 11.47
N HIS A 93 7.11 13.55 11.60
CA HIS A 93 6.57 13.21 12.91
C HIS A 93 7.53 12.32 13.72
N ALA A 94 8.18 11.35 13.07
CA ALA A 94 9.18 10.51 13.69
C ALA A 94 10.39 11.31 14.18
N GLU A 95 10.88 12.25 13.37
CA GLU A 95 11.97 13.16 13.74
C GLU A 95 11.58 14.05 14.93
N GLN A 96 10.37 14.63 14.89
CA GLN A 96 9.89 15.52 15.95
C GLN A 96 9.71 14.81 17.30
N HIS A 97 9.28 13.55 17.30
CA HIS A 97 8.93 12.81 18.53
C HIS A 97 9.96 11.74 18.92
N GLY A 98 10.98 11.49 18.10
CA GLY A 98 12.09 10.60 18.41
C GLY A 98 11.76 9.11 18.39
N PHE A 99 10.88 8.67 17.47
CA PHE A 99 10.50 7.26 17.33
C PHE A 99 10.98 6.66 15.99
N GLY A 100 11.05 5.33 15.89
CA GLY A 100 11.48 4.61 14.68
C GLY A 100 10.40 4.53 13.60
N TRP A 101 10.78 4.36 12.34
CA TRP A 101 9.80 4.22 11.26
C TRP A 101 10.22 3.19 10.21
N SER A 102 9.22 2.66 9.50
CA SER A 102 9.44 1.79 8.35
C SER A 102 8.40 2.04 7.25
N VAL A 103 8.81 1.90 6.00
CA VAL A 103 7.92 2.01 4.83
C VAL A 103 7.93 0.68 4.07
N HIS A 104 6.74 0.14 3.80
CA HIS A 104 6.55 -1.17 3.19
C HIS A 104 5.83 -1.01 1.84
N ARG A 105 6.54 -1.29 0.73
CA ARG A 105 6.06 -1.07 -0.64
C ARG A 105 5.55 -2.37 -1.27
N SER A 106 4.35 -2.79 -0.89
CA SER A 106 3.73 -4.02 -1.44
C SER A 106 3.34 -3.90 -2.92
N HIS A 107 3.42 -5.00 -3.66
CA HIS A 107 2.79 -5.14 -4.97
C HIS A 107 1.29 -5.52 -4.81
N THR A 108 0.67 -6.04 -5.85
CA THR A 108 -0.67 -6.63 -5.82
C THR A 108 -0.78 -7.61 -4.65
N MET A 109 -1.61 -7.27 -3.67
CA MET A 109 -1.79 -8.07 -2.48
C MET A 109 -2.80 -9.19 -2.69
N ILE A 110 -2.44 -10.38 -2.21
CA ILE A 110 -3.34 -11.53 -2.08
C ILE A 110 -3.50 -11.85 -0.60
N GLY A 111 -4.75 -11.93 -0.15
CA GLY A 111 -5.06 -12.23 1.24
C GLY A 111 -6.55 -12.17 1.54
N MET A 112 -6.89 -12.55 2.76
CA MET A 112 -8.24 -12.45 3.30
C MET A 112 -8.42 -11.10 3.98
N ALA A 113 -9.47 -10.37 3.60
CA ALA A 113 -9.87 -9.13 4.25
C ALA A 113 -11.37 -9.19 4.53
N ASN A 114 -11.76 -8.90 5.77
CA ASN A 114 -13.16 -8.80 6.16
C ASN A 114 -13.67 -7.39 5.80
N GLY A 115 -14.82 -7.30 5.13
CA GLY A 115 -15.42 -6.00 4.73
C GLY A 115 -15.00 -5.52 3.34
N SER A 116 -15.02 -4.19 3.11
CA SER A 116 -14.71 -3.62 1.80
C SER A 116 -13.19 -3.56 1.57
N ASN A 117 -12.65 -4.56 0.89
CA ASN A 117 -11.33 -4.44 0.27
C ASN A 117 -11.49 -3.84 -1.13
N ALA A 118 -10.94 -2.65 -1.34
CA ALA A 118 -11.00 -1.97 -2.64
C ALA A 118 -10.15 -2.66 -3.72
N MET A 119 -9.17 -3.50 -3.35
CA MET A 119 -8.23 -4.14 -4.28
C MET A 119 -7.89 -5.57 -3.81
N ASN A 120 -8.65 -6.57 -4.28
CA ASN A 120 -8.36 -7.99 -4.01
C ASN A 120 -8.45 -8.83 -5.29
N MET A 121 -7.31 -9.04 -5.96
CA MET A 121 -7.26 -9.87 -7.17
C MET A 121 -7.62 -11.33 -6.86
N GLY A 122 -7.14 -11.87 -5.75
CA GLY A 122 -7.35 -13.27 -5.37
C GLY A 122 -8.83 -13.61 -5.18
N VAL A 123 -9.54 -12.79 -4.39
CA VAL A 123 -10.99 -12.96 -4.17
C VAL A 123 -11.78 -12.72 -5.47
N THR A 124 -11.39 -11.73 -6.27
CA THR A 124 -12.06 -11.45 -7.56
C THR A 124 -11.97 -12.66 -8.50
N LEU A 125 -10.77 -13.24 -8.65
CA LEU A 125 -10.57 -14.43 -9.47
C LEU A 125 -11.29 -15.66 -8.90
N ALA A 126 -11.31 -15.83 -7.58
CA ALA A 126 -12.02 -16.93 -6.93
C ALA A 126 -13.54 -16.86 -7.16
N VAL A 127 -14.12 -15.66 -7.09
CA VAL A 127 -15.54 -15.43 -7.42
C VAL A 127 -15.80 -15.72 -8.89
N TYR A 128 -14.97 -15.21 -9.81
CA TYR A 128 -15.10 -15.48 -11.24
C TYR A 128 -15.03 -16.98 -11.56
N ALA A 129 -14.04 -17.70 -11.01
CA ALA A 129 -13.91 -19.14 -11.17
C ALA A 129 -15.12 -19.92 -10.62
N SER A 130 -15.65 -19.47 -9.48
CA SER A 130 -16.84 -20.07 -8.87
C SER A 130 -18.09 -19.89 -9.73
N LEU A 131 -18.26 -18.72 -10.34
CA LEU A 131 -19.34 -18.45 -11.29
C LEU A 131 -19.22 -19.33 -12.55
N CYS A 132 -18.03 -19.40 -13.17
CA CYS A 132 -17.77 -20.29 -14.30
C CYS A 132 -18.14 -21.74 -13.99
N LYS A 133 -17.71 -22.24 -12.82
CA LYS A 133 -18.05 -23.59 -12.35
C LYS A 133 -19.56 -23.78 -12.19
N HIS A 134 -20.26 -22.81 -11.61
CA HIS A 134 -21.70 -22.88 -11.38
C HIS A 134 -22.50 -22.85 -12.69
N THR A 135 -22.08 -22.05 -13.67
CA THR A 135 -22.78 -21.88 -14.95
C THR A 135 -22.34 -22.86 -16.04
N GLY A 136 -21.33 -23.69 -15.77
CA GLY A 136 -20.74 -24.60 -16.76
C GLY A 136 -19.94 -23.89 -17.85
N GLN A 137 -19.61 -22.61 -17.67
CA GLN A 137 -18.82 -21.84 -18.61
C GLN A 137 -17.31 -22.06 -18.40
N PRO A 138 -16.49 -21.91 -19.45
CA PRO A 138 -15.04 -21.99 -19.31
C PRO A 138 -14.49 -20.85 -18.44
N PHE A 139 -13.44 -21.16 -17.69
CA PHE A 139 -12.65 -20.16 -16.96
C PHE A 139 -11.62 -19.56 -17.91
N VAL A 140 -11.96 -18.42 -18.51
CA VAL A 140 -11.15 -17.77 -19.56
C VAL A 140 -10.33 -16.65 -18.93
N PHE A 141 -9.04 -16.58 -19.23
CA PHE A 141 -8.18 -15.51 -18.74
C PHE A 141 -8.68 -14.14 -19.24
N PRO A 142 -9.04 -13.19 -18.35
CA PRO A 142 -9.65 -11.93 -18.75
C PRO A 142 -8.63 -10.82 -19.09
N GLY A 143 -7.33 -11.11 -19.03
CA GLY A 143 -6.25 -10.15 -19.24
C GLY A 143 -5.68 -10.13 -20.66
N SER A 144 -4.64 -9.34 -20.85
CA SER A 144 -3.95 -9.24 -22.14
C SER A 144 -2.92 -10.36 -22.35
N GLN A 145 -2.57 -10.65 -23.60
CA GLN A 145 -1.50 -11.59 -23.93
C GLN A 145 -0.14 -11.16 -23.34
N ALA A 146 0.09 -9.85 -23.19
CA ALA A 146 1.27 -9.34 -22.51
C ALA A 146 1.29 -9.77 -21.03
N GLN A 147 0.18 -9.60 -20.29
CA GLN A 147 0.09 -10.05 -18.90
C GLN A 147 0.21 -11.57 -18.78
N TRP A 148 -0.38 -12.33 -19.71
CA TRP A 148 -0.30 -13.79 -19.73
C TRP A 148 1.15 -14.31 -19.88
N ASN A 149 1.94 -13.67 -20.74
CA ASN A 149 3.31 -14.10 -21.05
C ASN A 149 4.39 -13.41 -20.20
N SER A 150 4.03 -12.49 -19.29
CA SER A 150 4.99 -11.73 -18.49
C SER A 150 5.11 -12.29 -17.08
N LEU A 151 6.28 -12.12 -16.48
CA LEU A 151 6.47 -12.38 -15.05
C LEU A 151 5.74 -11.31 -14.24
N THR A 152 4.97 -11.75 -13.24
CA THR A 152 4.30 -10.88 -12.26
C THR A 152 4.55 -11.44 -10.87
N ASP A 153 5.05 -10.59 -9.97
CA ASP A 153 5.16 -10.90 -8.56
C ASP A 153 3.89 -10.47 -7.80
N LEU A 154 3.71 -11.00 -6.59
CA LEU A 154 2.56 -10.75 -5.74
C LEU A 154 3.04 -10.60 -4.30
N THR A 155 2.26 -9.87 -3.49
CA THR A 155 2.52 -9.76 -2.04
C THR A 155 1.49 -10.58 -1.27
N ASP A 156 1.93 -11.60 -0.54
CA ASP A 156 1.09 -12.29 0.42
C ASP A 156 0.83 -11.39 1.64
N ALA A 157 -0.44 -11.22 2.03
CA ALA A 157 -0.82 -10.35 3.14
C ALA A 157 -0.26 -10.83 4.49
N GLY A 158 -0.13 -12.14 4.70
CA GLY A 158 0.45 -12.71 5.91
C GLY A 158 1.96 -12.45 5.99
N LEU A 159 2.66 -12.54 4.86
CA LEU A 159 4.08 -12.21 4.75
C LEU A 159 4.31 -10.71 4.99
N LEU A 160 3.48 -9.83 4.43
CA LEU A 160 3.52 -8.40 4.71
C LEU A 160 3.31 -8.13 6.21
N GLY A 161 2.34 -8.81 6.84
CA GLY A 161 2.11 -8.72 8.28
C GLY A 161 3.35 -9.12 9.10
N LYS A 162 4.05 -10.19 8.71
CA LYS A 162 5.31 -10.60 9.34
C LYS A 162 6.42 -9.57 9.13
N GLN A 163 6.52 -8.98 7.94
CA GLN A 163 7.53 -7.94 7.65
C GLN A 163 7.27 -6.67 8.47
N LEU A 164 6.02 -6.26 8.61
CA LEU A 164 5.61 -5.14 9.47
C LEU A 164 6.01 -5.40 10.94
N ALA A 165 5.67 -6.59 11.46
CA ALA A 165 6.02 -6.97 12.83
C ALA A 165 7.55 -7.06 13.03
N TRP A 166 8.28 -7.60 12.07
CA TRP A 166 9.74 -7.64 12.11
C TRP A 166 10.34 -6.22 12.18
N ALA A 167 9.91 -5.32 11.30
CA ALA A 167 10.45 -3.95 11.25
C ALA A 167 10.09 -3.14 12.51
N GLY A 168 8.90 -3.32 13.07
CA GLY A 168 8.46 -2.60 14.26
C GLY A 168 9.07 -3.12 15.58
N LEU A 169 9.61 -4.35 15.60
CA LEU A 169 10.22 -4.95 16.79
C LEU A 169 11.75 -5.00 16.74
N SER A 170 12.36 -4.49 15.65
CA SER A 170 13.81 -4.49 15.44
C SER A 170 14.48 -3.28 16.08
#